data_AF-A0A2K4FY25-F1
#
_entry.id   AF-A0A2K4FY25-F1
#
_cell.length_a   1.000
_cell.length_b   1.000
_cell.length_c   1.000
_cell.angle_alpha   90.00
_cell.angle_beta   90.00
_cell.angle_gamma   90.00
#
_symmetry.space_group_name_H-M   'P 1'
#
loop_
_entity.id
_entity.type
_entity.pdbx_description
1 polymer ?
#
loop_
_entity_poly.entity_id
_entity_poly.type
_entity_poly.pdbx_seq_one_letter_code
_entity_poly.pdbx_strand_id
1 'polypeptide(L)'
;VETGNHLGGRWSTTVDTLPVVNPANGDTLATVPRSGRETANAAVAAAKAAANAWATTPVFERAAMCMAIAAGIDAAREALAHTLSCEQGKVLA
;
A
#
# COMPACT_ATOMS: atom_id res chain seq x y z
N VAL A 1 5.11 -12.38 0.01
CA VAL A 1 4.04 -11.38 -0.13
C VAL A 1 3.99 -10.99 -1.60
N GLU A 2 2.82 -11.02 -2.23
CA GLU A 2 2.67 -10.50 -3.60
C GLU A 2 2.79 -8.97 -3.56
N THR A 3 3.71 -8.42 -4.34
CA THR A 3 4.06 -7.00 -4.34
C THR A 3 3.67 -6.34 -5.64
N GLY A 4 3.11 -5.14 -5.57
CA GLY A 4 2.65 -4.40 -6.74
C GLY A 4 2.22 -2.99 -6.37
N ASN A 5 2.05 -2.15 -7.37
CA ASN A 5 1.35 -0.88 -7.20
C ASN A 5 -0.15 -1.13 -7.31
N HIS A 6 -0.93 -0.63 -6.36
CA HIS A 6 -2.39 -0.65 -6.45
C HIS A 6 -2.90 0.68 -7.02
N LEU A 7 -3.26 0.69 -8.30
CA LEU A 7 -3.60 1.89 -9.08
C LEU A 7 -5.00 1.76 -9.68
N GLY A 8 -5.90 2.70 -9.36
CA GLY A 8 -7.27 2.71 -9.91
C GLY A 8 -8.05 1.42 -9.64
N GLY A 9 -7.82 0.78 -8.49
CA GLY A 9 -8.48 -0.47 -8.10
C GLY A 9 -7.87 -1.74 -8.69
N ARG A 10 -6.68 -1.68 -9.30
CA ARG A 10 -5.99 -2.84 -9.88
C ARG A 10 -4.55 -2.90 -9.43
N TRP A 11 -4.06 -4.13 -9.23
CA TRP A 11 -2.64 -4.38 -9.02
C TRP A 11 -1.88 -4.30 -10.35
N SER A 12 -0.68 -3.71 -10.31
CA SER A 12 0.22 -3.57 -11.44
C SER A 12 1.67 -3.78 -11.01
N THR A 13 2.44 -4.50 -11.82
CA THR A 13 3.86 -4.77 -11.61
C THR A 13 4.72 -4.05 -12.65
N THR A 14 6.02 -3.97 -12.41
CA THR A 14 7.01 -3.38 -13.33
C THR A 14 8.24 -4.26 -13.37
N VAL A 15 8.97 -4.21 -14.48
CA VAL A 15 10.25 -4.92 -14.65
C VAL A 15 11.32 -4.32 -13.73
N ASP A 16 11.32 -3.00 -13.54
CA ASP A 16 12.23 -2.33 -12.63
C ASP A 16 11.71 -2.41 -11.18
N THR A 17 12.58 -2.88 -10.29
CA THR A 17 12.23 -3.24 -8.91
C THR A 17 13.34 -2.91 -7.91
N LEU A 18 12.97 -2.88 -6.64
CA LEU A 18 13.82 -2.60 -5.48
C LEU A 18 13.67 -3.74 -4.45
N PRO A 19 14.78 -4.27 -3.90
CA PRO A 19 14.69 -5.18 -2.77
C PRO A 19 14.32 -4.41 -1.50
N VAL A 20 13.42 -4.99 -0.70
CA VAL A 20 13.17 -4.59 0.68
C VAL A 20 14.01 -5.51 1.56
N VAL A 21 14.94 -4.94 2.32
CA VAL A 21 15.94 -5.68 3.08
C VAL A 21 15.66 -5.51 4.57
N ASN A 22 15.72 -6.62 5.31
CA ASN A 22 15.67 -6.61 6.76
C ASN A 22 17.01 -6.04 7.30
N PRO A 23 17.00 -4.89 8.00
CA PRO A 23 18.23 -4.27 8.46
C PRO A 23 18.91 -5.05 9.60
N ALA A 24 18.21 -5.95 10.28
CA ALA A 24 18.76 -6.70 11.42
C ALA A 24 19.66 -7.87 11.00
N ASN A 25 19.40 -8.48 9.84
CA ASN A 25 20.12 -9.68 9.39
C ASN A 25 20.55 -9.62 7.90
N GLY A 26 20.11 -8.63 7.14
CA GLY A 26 20.43 -8.45 5.73
C GLY A 26 19.59 -9.27 4.76
N ASP A 27 18.58 -10.01 5.23
CA ASP A 27 17.73 -10.84 4.37
C ASP A 27 16.83 -9.99 3.47
N THR A 28 16.60 -10.43 2.24
CA THR A 28 15.58 -9.83 1.37
C THR A 28 14.20 -10.31 1.78
N LEU A 29 13.34 -9.39 2.20
CA LEU A 29 11.97 -9.67 2.63
C LEU A 29 11.00 -9.76 1.45
N ALA A 30 11.16 -8.87 0.48
CA ALA A 30 10.33 -8.76 -0.72
C ALA A 30 11.05 -7.94 -1.80
N THR A 31 10.48 -7.96 -3.00
CA THR A 31 10.92 -7.11 -4.12
C THR A 31 9.74 -6.24 -4.55
N VAL A 32 9.86 -4.92 -4.47
CA VAL A 32 8.76 -3.99 -4.78
C VAL A 32 9.01 -3.23 -6.09
N PRO A 33 7.96 -2.83 -6.82
CA PRO A 33 8.07 -1.92 -7.96
C PRO A 33 8.94 -0.68 -7.70
N ARG A 34 9.91 -0.40 -8.58
CA ARG A 34 10.58 0.91 -8.62
C ARG A 34 9.75 1.84 -9.52
N SER A 35 8.71 2.43 -8.94
CA SER A 35 7.75 3.26 -9.67
C SER A 35 8.37 4.60 -10.10
N GLY A 36 8.52 4.77 -11.41
CA GLY A 36 9.03 5.99 -12.03
C GLY A 36 7.94 7.03 -12.35
N ARG A 37 8.33 8.05 -13.12
CA ARG A 37 7.45 9.18 -13.51
C ARG A 37 6.15 8.74 -14.19
N GLU A 38 6.22 7.74 -15.05
CA GLU A 38 5.04 7.25 -15.79
C GLU A 38 4.00 6.62 -14.85
N THR A 39 4.44 5.76 -13.94
CA THR A 39 3.58 5.14 -12.93
C THR A 39 2.95 6.20 -12.02
N ALA A 40 3.72 7.21 -11.62
CA ALA A 40 3.20 8.33 -10.83
C ALA A 40 2.14 9.13 -11.60
N ASN A 41 2.38 9.43 -12.88
CA ASN A 41 1.40 10.12 -13.73
C ASN A 41 0.12 9.30 -13.92
N ALA A 42 0.23 7.97 -14.11
CA ALA A 42 -0.92 7.08 -14.22
C ALA A 42 -1.73 7.03 -12.92
N ALA A 43 -1.06 6.99 -11.76
CA ALA A 43 -1.71 7.05 -10.45
C ALA A 43 -2.50 8.36 -10.27
N VAL A 44 -1.88 9.49 -10.62
CA VAL A 44 -2.52 10.81 -10.55
C VAL A 44 -3.71 10.91 -11.52
N ALA A 45 -3.58 10.40 -12.73
CA ALA A 45 -4.67 10.39 -13.70
C ALA A 45 -5.87 9.56 -13.20
N ALA A 46 -5.61 8.38 -12.64
CA ALA A 46 -6.65 7.53 -12.05
C ALA A 46 -7.34 8.22 -10.85
N ALA A 47 -6.57 8.85 -9.97
CA ALA A 47 -7.11 9.61 -8.84
C ALA A 47 -7.96 10.80 -9.31
N LYS A 48 -7.51 11.55 -10.33
CA LYS A 48 -8.28 12.66 -10.92
C LYS A 48 -9.59 12.19 -11.53
N ALA A 49 -9.60 11.06 -12.22
CA ALA A 49 -10.81 10.48 -12.78
C ALA A 49 -11.84 10.09 -11.71
N ALA A 50 -11.38 9.64 -10.53
CA ALA A 50 -12.24 9.27 -9.40
C ALA A 50 -12.64 10.48 -8.51
N ALA A 51 -11.94 11.61 -8.61
CA ALA A 51 -12.02 12.70 -7.64
C ALA A 51 -13.44 13.28 -7.48
N ASN A 52 -14.15 13.51 -8.58
CA ASN A 52 -15.51 14.07 -8.51
C ASN A 52 -16.49 13.09 -7.86
N ALA A 53 -16.48 11.82 -8.29
CA ALA A 53 -17.34 10.79 -7.72
C ALA A 53 -17.10 10.63 -6.20
N TRP A 54 -15.82 10.59 -5.79
CA TRP A 54 -15.43 10.54 -4.38
C TRP A 54 -15.86 11.78 -3.59
N ALA A 55 -15.67 12.98 -4.16
CA ALA A 55 -16.07 14.23 -3.50
C ALA A 55 -17.59 14.29 -3.27
N THR A 56 -18.38 13.73 -4.18
CA THR A 56 -19.84 13.67 -4.07
C THR A 56 -20.36 12.50 -3.22
N THR A 57 -19.51 11.55 -2.81
CA THR A 57 -19.90 10.44 -1.93
C THR A 57 -20.39 10.99 -0.58
N PRO A 58 -21.56 10.58 -0.08
CA PRO A 58 -22.08 11.04 1.22
C PRO A 58 -21.10 10.82 2.38
N VAL A 59 -21.12 11.72 3.36
CA VAL A 59 -20.19 11.67 4.51
C VAL A 59 -20.26 10.36 5.27
N PHE A 60 -21.46 9.80 5.47
CA PHE A 60 -21.65 8.55 6.19
C PHE A 60 -21.13 7.34 5.40
N GLU A 61 -21.22 7.36 4.07
CA GLU A 61 -20.62 6.32 3.23
C GLU A 61 -19.09 6.37 3.28
N ARG A 62 -18.49 7.56 3.21
CA ARG A 62 -17.03 7.71 3.38
C ARG A 62 -16.58 7.25 4.76
N ALA A 63 -17.35 7.58 5.81
CA ALA A 63 -17.07 7.12 7.17
C ALA A 63 -17.14 5.59 7.28
N ALA A 64 -18.16 4.96 6.68
CA ALA A 64 -18.28 3.51 6.65
C ALA A 64 -17.08 2.85 5.94
N MET A 65 -16.61 3.42 4.82
CA MET A 65 -15.41 2.94 4.13
C MET A 65 -14.15 3.07 5.00
N CYS A 66 -13.96 4.19 5.71
CA CYS A 66 -12.85 4.37 6.65
C CYS A 66 -12.90 3.35 7.80
N MET A 67 -14.10 3.10 8.36
CA MET A 67 -14.28 2.10 9.42
C MET A 67 -13.99 0.68 8.93
N ALA A 68 -14.36 0.35 7.69
CA ALA A 68 -14.03 -0.94 7.08
C ALA A 68 -12.51 -1.12 6.90
N ILE A 69 -11.79 -0.05 6.52
CA ILE A 69 -10.31 -0.05 6.45
C ILE A 69 -9.72 -0.28 7.85
N ALA A 70 -10.21 0.43 8.87
CA ALA A 70 -9.73 0.27 10.25
C ALA A 70 -9.95 -1.18 10.74
N ALA A 71 -11.14 -1.74 10.53
CA ALA A 71 -11.43 -3.13 10.89
C ALA A 71 -10.52 -4.13 10.17
N GLY A 72 -10.20 -3.89 8.89
CA GLY A 72 -9.24 -4.70 8.14
C GLY A 72 -7.82 -4.62 8.69
N ILE A 73 -7.37 -3.43 9.11
CA ILE A 73 -6.07 -3.23 9.76
C ILE A 73 -6.02 -3.95 11.11
N ASP A 74 -7.07 -3.83 11.93
CA ASP A 74 -7.16 -4.49 13.23
C ASP A 74 -7.14 -6.02 13.09
N ALA A 75 -7.89 -6.56 12.11
CA ALA A 75 -7.89 -8.00 11.82
C ALA A 75 -6.51 -8.51 11.35
N ALA A 76 -5.70 -7.66 10.71
CA ALA A 76 -4.36 -7.98 10.23
C ALA A 76 -3.23 -7.49 11.15
N ARG A 77 -3.55 -7.03 12.37
CA ARG A 77 -2.64 -6.29 13.26
C ARG A 77 -1.30 -6.98 13.47
N GLU A 78 -1.30 -8.26 13.83
CA GLU A 78 -0.06 -9.01 14.12
C GLU A 78 0.82 -9.15 12.87
N ALA A 79 0.23 -9.47 11.73
CA ALA A 79 0.95 -9.60 10.46
C ALA A 79 1.54 -8.26 10.00
N LEU A 80 0.80 -7.16 10.15
CA LEU A 80 1.27 -5.81 9.84
C LEU A 80 2.39 -5.37 10.79
N ALA A 81 2.27 -5.64 12.10
CA ALA A 81 3.30 -5.32 13.08
C ALA A 81 4.61 -6.08 12.81
N HIS A 82 4.52 -7.37 12.50
CA HIS A 82 5.68 -8.17 12.10
C HIS A 82 6.33 -7.62 10.84
N THR A 83 5.54 -7.31 9.80
CA THR A 83 6.03 -6.74 8.54
C THR A 83 6.78 -5.43 8.77
N LEU A 84 6.19 -4.50 9.53
CA LEU A 84 6.81 -3.21 9.87
C LEU A 84 8.11 -3.37 10.65
N SER A 85 8.16 -4.34 11.57
CA SER A 85 9.33 -4.60 12.40
C SER A 85 10.48 -5.19 11.58
N CYS A 86 10.19 -6.15 10.70
CA CYS A 86 11.17 -6.72 9.79
C CYS A 86 11.70 -5.69 8.78
N GLU A 87 10.84 -4.84 8.21
CA GLU A 87 11.25 -3.84 7.22
C GLU A 87 12.10 -2.72 7.85
N GLN A 88 11.77 -2.29 9.07
CA GLN A 88 12.34 -1.07 9.66
C GLN A 88 13.31 -1.33 10.81
N GLY A 89 13.48 -2.60 11.23
CA GLY A 89 14.33 -2.98 12.37
C GLY A 89 13.79 -2.53 13.73
N LYS A 90 12.49 -2.20 13.81
CA LYS A 90 11.85 -1.82 15.07
C LYS A 90 11.66 -3.05 15.95
N VAL A 91 11.91 -2.89 17.25
CA VAL A 91 11.58 -3.93 18.24
C VAL A 91 10.06 -4.04 18.33
N LEU A 92 9.53 -5.25 18.19
CA LEU A 92 8.13 -5.56 18.52
C LEU A 92 7.96 -5.33 20.03
N ALA A 93 7.33 -4.22 20.40
CA ALA A 93 6.98 -3.92 21.79
C ALA A 93 5.68 -4.64 22.19
#